data_AF-A0A7K8H4D7-F1
#
_entry.id   AF-A0A7K8H4D7-F1
#
_cell.length_a   1.000
_cell.length_b   1.000
_cell.length_c   1.000
_cell.angle_alpha   90.00
_cell.angle_beta   90.00
_cell.angle_gamma   90.00
#
_symmetry.space_group_name_H-M   'P 1'
#
loop_
_entity.id
_entity.type
_entity.pdbx_description
1 polymer ?
#
loop_
_entity_poly.entity_id
_entity_poly.type
_entity_poly.pdbx_seq_one_letter_code
_entity_poly.pdbx_strand_id
1 'polypeptide(L)'
;DKATDPSLSEENWECIQRFCDQVNADTQGPLFALRLLAHKIQSPQEGEALHALTVLETCVNNCGDRFHSEMAKFRFLNELIKVLSPKYYGIWSSEKVKSRVTEVIFSWTVWFPQEVKIQDAYQMLKKQGIVKEDPKLPEDKILPPPSPRPQNSIFDTDEEKSKLLARLLKSSHPEDLQAANRLIQSVIKEEQEKSAQVSRRVNTISEVSENVKRMDELLENYRRHELSSADQETLQALFQRCEKLRPLLFRLANEAVADEEALAEILQANDKLSQALGQYRQVVASQ
;
A
#
# COMPACT_ATOMS: atom_id res chain seq x y z
N ASP A 1 9.40 23.50 -0.54
CA ASP A 1 10.35 24.40 0.15
C ASP A 1 11.56 23.65 0.66
N LYS A 2 11.50 22.90 1.77
CA LYS A 2 12.68 22.17 2.28
C LYS A 2 13.33 21.21 1.26
N ALA A 3 12.51 20.48 0.50
CA ALA A 3 12.99 19.56 -0.53
C ALA A 3 13.52 20.26 -1.80
N THR A 4 13.27 21.56 -1.96
CA THR A 4 13.61 22.34 -3.17
C THR A 4 14.42 23.58 -2.81
N ASP A 5 15.12 23.57 -1.69
CA ASP A 5 15.86 24.72 -1.21
C ASP A 5 17.08 24.98 -2.14
N PRO A 6 17.17 26.16 -2.78
CA PRO A 6 18.27 26.48 -3.69
C PRO A 6 19.62 26.68 -2.99
N SER A 7 19.63 26.84 -1.66
CA SER A 7 20.86 27.00 -0.88
C SER A 7 21.57 25.67 -0.59
N LEU A 8 20.87 24.55 -0.77
CA LEU A 8 21.44 23.21 -0.61
C LEU A 8 22.24 22.84 -1.86
N SER A 9 23.45 22.32 -1.65
CA SER A 9 24.29 21.79 -2.73
C SER A 9 23.88 20.38 -3.17
N GLU A 10 23.17 19.65 -2.31
CA GLU A 10 22.75 18.26 -2.50
C GLU A 10 21.27 18.07 -2.18
N GLU A 11 20.65 17.03 -2.74
CA GLU A 11 19.24 16.76 -2.53
C GLU A 11 18.93 16.27 -1.11
N ASN A 12 17.93 16.89 -0.49
CA ASN A 12 17.45 16.45 0.83
C ASN A 12 16.49 15.26 0.68
N TRP A 13 17.05 14.06 0.53
CA TRP A 13 16.30 12.81 0.32
C TRP A 13 15.26 12.55 1.40
N GLU A 14 15.53 12.88 2.66
CA GLU A 14 14.57 12.74 3.76
C GLU A 14 13.33 13.61 3.52
N CYS A 15 13.51 14.85 3.08
CA CYS A 15 12.40 15.75 2.76
C CYS A 15 11.66 15.32 1.48
N ILE A 16 12.37 14.77 0.49
CA ILE A 16 11.76 14.27 -0.75
C ILE A 16 10.85 13.06 -0.45
N GLN A 17 11.32 12.11 0.37
CA GLN A 17 10.53 10.94 0.77
C GLN A 17 9.30 11.35 1.57
N ARG A 18 9.46 12.23 2.58
CA ARG A 18 8.33 12.77 3.34
C ARG A 18 7.30 13.48 2.47
N PHE A 19 7.75 14.18 1.42
CA PHE A 19 6.83 14.79 0.46
C PHE A 19 6.00 13.71 -0.24
N CYS A 20 6.62 12.65 -0.75
CA CYS A 20 5.92 11.53 -1.41
C CYS A 20 4.92 10.84 -0.46
N ASP A 21 5.30 10.61 0.80
CA ASP A 21 4.42 10.03 1.82
C ASP A 21 3.17 10.90 2.02
N GLN A 22 3.34 12.23 2.10
CA GLN A 22 2.25 13.16 2.26
C GLN A 22 1.33 13.23 1.03
N VAL A 23 1.89 13.11 -0.17
CA VAL A 23 1.11 12.98 -1.42
C VAL A 23 0.23 11.74 -1.39
N ASN A 24 0.73 10.63 -0.85
CA ASN A 24 0.00 9.38 -0.80
C ASN A 24 -1.07 9.34 0.31
N ALA A 25 -0.83 10.04 1.42
CA ALA A 25 -1.73 10.09 2.57
C ALA A 25 -3.03 10.87 2.29
N ASP A 26 -2.99 11.87 1.40
CA ASP A 26 -4.16 12.69 1.05
C ASP A 26 -4.78 12.27 -0.29
N THR A 27 -6.11 12.20 -0.35
CA THR A 27 -6.86 11.92 -1.59
C THR A 27 -6.66 13.02 -2.63
N GLN A 28 -6.53 14.28 -2.22
CA GLN A 28 -6.22 15.40 -3.11
C GLN A 28 -4.71 15.70 -3.21
N GLY A 29 -3.89 14.90 -2.52
CA GLY A 29 -2.44 15.04 -2.47
C GLY A 29 -1.79 15.20 -3.86
N PRO A 30 -2.06 14.31 -4.83
CA PRO A 30 -1.47 14.39 -6.17
C PRO A 30 -1.75 15.71 -6.90
N LEU A 31 -2.98 16.21 -6.82
CA LEU A 31 -3.39 17.45 -7.49
C LEU A 31 -2.64 18.66 -6.90
N PHE A 32 -2.56 18.74 -5.57
CA PHE A 32 -1.85 19.83 -4.90
C PHE A 32 -0.34 19.73 -5.10
N ALA A 33 0.21 18.53 -5.03
CA ALA A 33 1.63 18.27 -5.25
C ALA A 33 2.08 18.74 -6.64
N LEU A 34 1.38 18.32 -7.69
CA LEU A 34 1.71 18.74 -9.06
C LEU A 34 1.58 20.24 -9.27
N ARG A 35 0.61 20.90 -8.62
CA ARG A 35 0.50 22.37 -8.65
C ARG A 35 1.70 23.05 -8.00
N LEU A 36 2.14 22.56 -6.83
CA LEU A 36 3.31 23.09 -6.14
C LEU A 36 4.59 22.83 -6.92
N LEU A 37 4.76 21.62 -7.45
CA LEU A 37 5.90 21.24 -8.28
C LEU A 37 5.97 22.06 -9.56
N ALA A 38 4.85 22.28 -10.26
CA ALA A 38 4.80 23.13 -11.44
C ALA A 38 5.35 24.54 -11.14
N HIS A 39 4.91 25.16 -10.04
CA HIS A 39 5.40 26.47 -9.62
C HIS A 39 6.91 26.46 -9.33
N LYS A 40 7.43 25.40 -8.67
CA LYS A 40 8.86 25.28 -8.34
C LYS A 40 9.74 24.98 -9.56
N ILE A 41 9.26 24.18 -10.50
CA ILE A 41 9.95 23.87 -11.76
C ILE A 41 10.05 25.12 -12.65
N GLN A 42 9.08 26.04 -12.55
CA GLN A 42 9.09 27.34 -13.24
C GLN A 42 10.00 28.39 -12.56
N SER A 43 10.70 28.02 -11.48
CA SER A 43 11.58 28.96 -10.77
C SER A 43 12.67 29.50 -11.69
N PRO A 44 12.98 30.82 -11.62
CA PRO A 44 14.15 31.37 -12.29
C PRO A 44 15.47 30.89 -11.66
N GLN A 45 15.43 30.31 -10.46
CA GLN A 45 16.60 29.76 -9.80
C GLN A 45 16.83 28.33 -10.29
N GLU A 46 17.94 28.11 -11.01
CA GLU A 46 18.27 26.79 -11.58
C GLU A 46 18.25 25.67 -10.52
N GLY A 47 18.85 25.89 -9.35
CA GLY A 47 18.90 24.89 -8.28
C GLY A 47 17.51 24.47 -7.77
N GLU A 48 16.61 25.43 -7.54
CA GLU A 48 15.24 25.15 -7.09
C GLU A 48 14.46 24.36 -8.15
N ALA A 49 14.58 24.74 -9.43
CA ALA A 49 13.91 24.05 -10.53
C ALA A 49 14.43 22.61 -10.70
N LEU A 50 15.75 22.39 -10.61
CA LEU A 50 16.35 21.06 -10.70
C LEU A 50 15.95 20.17 -9.53
N HIS A 51 15.99 20.67 -8.29
CA HIS A 51 15.51 19.92 -7.13
C HIS A 51 14.02 19.57 -7.25
N ALA A 52 13.19 20.48 -7.76
CA ALA A 52 11.78 20.22 -8.00
C ALA A 52 11.55 19.12 -9.06
N LEU A 53 12.39 19.06 -10.09
CA LEU A 53 12.37 17.96 -11.07
C LEU A 53 12.76 16.62 -10.44
N THR A 54 13.74 16.59 -9.53
CA THR A 54 14.09 15.37 -8.77
C THR A 54 12.94 14.92 -7.87
N VAL A 55 12.25 15.85 -7.20
CA VAL A 55 11.06 15.52 -6.40
C VAL A 55 9.95 14.95 -7.28
N LEU A 56 9.71 15.56 -8.45
CA LEU A 56 8.71 15.09 -9.41
C LEU A 56 9.00 13.66 -9.87
N GLU A 57 10.24 13.36 -10.30
CA GLU A 57 10.63 12.00 -10.68
C GLU A 57 10.44 11.02 -9.54
N THR A 58 10.79 11.41 -8.30
CA THR A 58 10.60 10.55 -7.13
C THR A 58 9.12 10.29 -6.87
N CYS A 59 8.24 11.28 -7.05
CA CYS A 59 6.79 11.09 -6.93
C CYS A 59 6.24 10.17 -8.01
N VAL A 60 6.71 10.30 -9.26
CA VAL A 60 6.32 9.38 -10.34
C VAL A 60 6.69 7.94 -9.99
N ASN A 61 7.84 7.74 -9.34
CA ASN A 61 8.28 6.41 -8.93
C ASN A 61 7.54 5.86 -7.71
N ASN A 62 7.03 6.72 -6.80
CA ASN A 62 6.56 6.27 -5.47
C ASN A 62 5.06 6.51 -5.18
N CYS A 63 4.34 7.27 -6.02
CA CYS A 63 2.96 7.69 -5.72
C CYS A 63 1.86 6.98 -6.54
N GLY A 64 2.27 6.10 -7.48
CA GLY A 64 1.38 5.22 -8.24
C GLY A 64 0.33 5.93 -9.13
N ASP A 65 -0.69 5.17 -9.53
CA ASP A 65 -1.62 5.54 -10.61
C ASP A 65 -2.41 6.84 -10.36
N ARG A 66 -2.74 7.15 -9.10
CA ARG A 66 -3.42 8.40 -8.74
C ARG A 66 -2.58 9.62 -9.11
N PHE A 67 -1.27 9.52 -8.91
CA PHE A 67 -0.33 10.57 -9.30
C PHE A 67 -0.13 10.61 -10.80
N HIS A 68 0.05 9.46 -11.44
CA HIS A 68 0.21 9.37 -12.90
C HIS A 68 -0.99 9.95 -13.65
N SER A 69 -2.21 9.68 -13.17
CA SER A 69 -3.45 10.18 -13.75
C SER A 69 -3.57 11.71 -13.74
N GLU A 70 -3.08 12.36 -12.68
CA GLU A 70 -3.06 13.84 -12.61
C GLU A 70 -1.92 14.42 -13.44
N MET A 71 -0.74 13.78 -13.41
CA MET A 71 0.45 14.17 -14.17
C MET A 71 0.20 14.15 -15.69
N ALA A 72 -0.51 13.13 -16.19
CA ALA A 72 -0.80 12.96 -17.61
C ALA A 72 -1.82 13.97 -18.18
N LYS A 73 -2.44 14.82 -17.34
CA LYS A 73 -3.39 15.84 -17.81
C LYS A 73 -2.65 17.04 -18.41
N PHE A 74 -3.21 17.59 -19.49
CA PHE A 74 -2.72 18.84 -20.09
C PHE A 74 -2.60 20.00 -19.10
N ARG A 75 -3.41 20.02 -18.04
CA ARG A 75 -3.28 21.00 -16.96
C ARG A 75 -1.87 21.06 -16.40
N PHE A 76 -1.23 19.91 -16.16
CA PHE A 76 0.14 19.85 -15.67
C PHE A 76 1.17 19.87 -16.79
N LEU A 77 0.94 19.12 -17.88
CA LEU A 77 1.88 19.10 -19.03
C LEU A 77 2.10 20.50 -19.62
N ASN A 78 1.06 21.35 -19.67
CA ASN A 78 1.18 22.74 -20.13
C ASN A 78 2.12 23.57 -19.24
N GLU A 79 2.19 23.28 -17.94
CA GLU A 79 3.11 23.98 -17.04
C GLU A 79 4.57 23.64 -17.35
N LEU A 80 4.86 22.41 -17.78
CA LEU A 80 6.20 22.01 -18.25
C LEU A 80 6.50 22.59 -19.64
N ILE A 81 5.52 22.59 -20.55
CA ILE A 81 5.66 23.19 -21.89
C ILE A 81 6.02 24.68 -21.79
N LYS A 82 5.47 25.42 -20.82
CA LYS A 82 5.81 26.83 -20.60
C LYS A 82 7.29 27.03 -20.26
N VAL A 83 7.94 26.07 -19.58
CA VAL A 83 9.38 26.11 -19.26
C VAL A 83 10.24 25.94 -20.52
N LEU A 84 9.77 25.16 -21.48
CA LEU A 84 10.49 24.93 -22.74
C LEU A 84 10.22 26.01 -23.80
N SER A 85 9.02 26.57 -23.81
CA SER A 85 8.56 27.50 -24.85
C SER A 85 9.18 28.89 -24.67
N PRO A 86 9.85 29.44 -25.70
CA PRO A 86 10.33 30.83 -25.70
C PRO A 86 9.22 31.87 -25.55
N LYS A 87 7.95 31.52 -25.83
CA LYS A 87 6.80 32.42 -25.65
C LYS A 87 6.43 32.65 -24.18
N TYR A 88 6.98 31.84 -23.27
CA TYR A 88 6.67 31.87 -21.84
C TYR A 88 7.97 31.96 -21.03
N TYR A 89 8.37 30.89 -20.34
CA TYR A 89 9.52 30.89 -19.44
C TYR A 89 10.82 30.46 -20.12
N GLY A 90 10.77 29.88 -21.32
CA GLY A 90 11.95 29.28 -21.97
C GLY A 90 13.11 30.23 -22.31
N ILE A 91 12.89 31.54 -22.28
CA ILE A 91 13.96 32.55 -22.40
C ILE A 91 14.74 32.68 -21.08
N TRP A 92 14.05 32.53 -19.94
CA TRP A 92 14.58 32.72 -18.59
C TRP A 92 15.09 31.41 -17.99
N SER A 93 14.54 30.28 -18.43
CA SER A 93 14.96 28.95 -18.01
C SER A 93 16.31 28.59 -18.61
N SER A 94 17.24 28.13 -17.76
CA SER A 94 18.56 27.70 -18.22
C SER A 94 18.47 26.49 -19.15
N GLU A 95 19.50 26.31 -19.99
CA GLU A 95 19.55 25.17 -20.93
C GLU A 95 19.56 23.82 -20.19
N LYS A 96 20.15 23.79 -18.99
CA LYS A 96 20.18 22.61 -18.13
C LYS A 96 18.79 22.22 -17.64
N VAL A 97 17.98 23.19 -17.19
CA VAL A 97 16.58 22.95 -16.79
C VAL A 97 15.75 22.49 -17.99
N LYS A 98 15.86 23.17 -19.15
CA LYS A 98 15.12 22.78 -20.36
C LYS A 98 15.48 21.39 -20.85
N SER A 99 16.76 21.04 -20.86
CA SER A 99 17.23 19.69 -21.19
C SER A 99 16.61 18.67 -20.23
N ARG A 100 16.63 18.94 -18.92
CA ARG A 100 16.07 18.02 -17.91
C ARG A 100 14.55 17.85 -18.03
N VAL A 101 13.81 18.92 -18.25
CA VAL A 101 12.35 18.84 -18.51
C VAL A 101 12.07 18.02 -19.78
N THR A 102 12.88 18.20 -20.82
CA THR A 102 12.75 17.44 -22.08
C THR A 102 12.99 15.94 -21.85
N GLU A 103 14.03 15.57 -21.09
CA GLU A 103 14.29 14.19 -20.68
C GLU A 103 13.14 13.58 -19.89
N VAL A 104 12.58 14.31 -18.94
CA VAL A 104 11.47 13.85 -18.09
C VAL A 104 10.21 13.61 -18.92
N ILE A 105 9.84 14.54 -19.81
CA ILE A 105 8.67 14.34 -20.68
C ILE A 105 8.92 13.16 -21.63
N PHE A 106 10.13 13.06 -22.20
CA PHE A 106 10.47 11.95 -23.10
C PHE A 106 10.43 10.59 -22.39
N SER A 107 10.98 10.46 -21.18
CA SER A 107 10.92 9.19 -20.44
C SER A 107 9.48 8.76 -20.19
N TRP A 108 8.57 9.70 -19.92
CA TRP A 108 7.16 9.38 -19.75
C TRP A 108 6.48 8.89 -21.04
N THR A 109 6.92 9.32 -22.22
CA THR A 109 6.40 8.75 -23.49
C THR A 109 6.74 7.27 -23.65
N VAL A 110 7.84 6.84 -23.03
CA VAL A 110 8.33 5.45 -23.05
C VAL A 110 7.69 4.64 -21.92
N TRP A 111 7.61 5.19 -20.71
CA TRP A 111 7.07 4.51 -19.53
C TRP A 111 5.55 4.39 -19.52
N PHE A 112 4.87 5.38 -20.11
CA PHE A 112 3.41 5.45 -20.15
C PHE A 112 2.91 5.54 -21.60
N PRO A 113 3.14 4.51 -22.43
CA PRO A 113 2.74 4.52 -23.85
C PRO A 113 1.21 4.61 -24.03
N GLN A 114 0.44 4.27 -23.01
CA GLN A 114 -1.01 4.41 -22.97
C GLN A 114 -1.48 5.86 -22.78
N GLU A 115 -0.62 6.75 -22.25
CA GLU A 115 -0.97 8.14 -21.95
C GLU A 115 -0.79 9.03 -23.19
N VAL A 116 -1.77 8.98 -24.10
CA VAL A 116 -1.75 9.70 -25.39
C VAL A 116 -1.45 11.20 -25.25
N LYS A 117 -1.92 11.84 -24.18
CA LYS A 117 -1.69 13.27 -23.93
C LYS A 117 -0.21 13.62 -23.75
N ILE A 118 0.56 12.72 -23.13
CA ILE A 118 2.01 12.89 -22.94
C ILE A 118 2.70 12.81 -24.31
N GLN A 119 2.31 11.83 -25.14
CA GLN A 119 2.82 11.68 -26.50
C GLN A 119 2.50 12.92 -27.35
N ASP A 120 1.24 13.38 -27.33
CA ASP A 120 0.80 14.56 -28.09
C ASP A 120 1.58 15.82 -27.68
N ALA A 121 1.75 16.03 -26.37
CA ALA A 121 2.54 17.15 -25.84
C ALA A 121 4.00 17.10 -26.35
N TYR A 122 4.64 15.93 -26.30
CA TYR A 122 6.02 15.76 -26.77
C TYR A 122 6.15 15.94 -28.28
N GLN A 123 5.25 15.34 -29.06
CA GLN A 123 5.24 15.48 -30.52
C GLN A 123 4.98 16.93 -30.96
N MET A 124 4.12 17.65 -30.23
CA MET A 124 3.90 19.08 -30.45
C MET A 124 5.20 19.88 -30.25
N LEU A 125 5.96 19.60 -29.18
CA LEU A 125 7.25 20.26 -28.92
C LEU A 125 8.27 19.99 -30.04
N LYS A 126 8.31 18.78 -30.59
CA LYS A 126 9.15 18.43 -31.76
C LYS A 126 8.70 19.16 -33.02
N LYS A 127 7.41 19.17 -33.32
CA LYS A 127 6.84 19.87 -34.49
C LYS A 127 7.12 21.38 -34.48
N GLN A 128 7.15 21.99 -33.29
CA GLN A 128 7.47 23.41 -33.13
C GLN A 128 8.98 23.70 -33.13
N GLY A 129 9.83 22.68 -33.26
CA GLY A 129 11.29 22.83 -33.22
C GLY A 129 11.85 23.21 -31.84
N ILE A 130 11.04 23.07 -30.78
CA ILE A 130 11.49 23.31 -29.40
C ILE A 130 12.38 22.16 -28.94
N VAL A 131 12.02 20.92 -29.30
CA VAL A 131 12.85 19.72 -29.12
C VAL A 131 13.39 19.32 -30.49
N LYS A 132 14.71 19.36 -30.65
CA LYS A 132 15.37 19.08 -31.93
C LYS A 132 15.68 17.58 -32.10
N GLU A 133 16.20 16.97 -31.05
CA GLU A 133 16.59 15.56 -31.02
C GLU A 133 16.05 14.90 -29.75
N ASP A 134 15.76 13.60 -29.85
CA ASP A 134 15.27 12.82 -28.72
C ASP A 134 16.45 12.54 -27.77
N PRO A 135 16.30 12.78 -26.46
CA PRO A 135 17.38 12.56 -25.51
C PRO A 135 17.72 11.07 -25.40
N LYS A 136 19.00 10.75 -25.24
CA LYS A 136 19.45 9.38 -25.00
C LYS A 136 19.12 8.99 -23.57
N LEU A 137 18.06 8.21 -23.38
CA LEU A 137 17.77 7.62 -22.07
C LEU A 137 18.75 6.46 -21.81
N PRO A 138 19.37 6.40 -20.62
CA PRO A 138 20.06 5.19 -20.16
C PRO A 138 19.13 3.99 -20.21
N GLU A 139 19.61 2.81 -20.58
CA GLU A 139 18.80 1.58 -20.69
C GLU A 139 18.03 1.26 -19.40
N ASP A 140 18.63 1.52 -18.23
CA ASP A 140 18.00 1.36 -16.92
C ASP A 140 16.81 2.32 -16.69
N LYS A 141 16.75 3.44 -17.42
CA LYS A 141 15.65 4.42 -17.39
C LYS A 141 14.64 4.19 -18.51
N ILE A 142 14.70 3.10 -19.27
CA ILE A 142 13.71 2.77 -20.31
C ILE A 142 12.54 1.95 -19.74
N LEU A 143 12.78 1.23 -18.65
CA LEU A 143 11.75 0.49 -17.94
C LEU A 143 10.91 1.45 -17.09
N PRO A 144 9.57 1.32 -17.06
CA PRO A 144 8.77 2.04 -16.08
C PRO A 144 9.34 1.73 -14.69
N PRO A 145 9.50 2.75 -13.82
CA PRO A 145 10.01 2.55 -12.48
C PRO A 145 9.20 1.43 -11.81
N PRO A 146 9.83 0.37 -11.31
CA PRO A 146 9.11 -0.69 -10.63
C PRO A 146 8.30 -0.07 -9.51
N SER A 147 7.01 -0.40 -9.44
CA SER A 147 6.12 0.09 -8.39
C SER A 147 6.81 -0.07 -7.03
N PRO A 148 6.75 0.94 -6.16
CA PRO A 148 7.44 0.87 -4.88
C PRO A 148 6.93 -0.38 -4.17
N ARG A 149 7.86 -1.28 -3.83
CA ARG A 149 7.53 -2.53 -3.15
C ARG A 149 6.80 -2.14 -1.86
N PRO A 150 5.59 -2.65 -1.59
CA PRO A 150 4.86 -2.31 -0.38
C PRO A 150 5.77 -2.59 0.83
N GLN A 151 5.93 -1.60 1.71
CA GLN A 151 6.60 -1.79 2.99
C GLN A 151 5.80 -2.87 3.73
N ASN A 152 6.46 -3.97 4.12
CA ASN A 152 5.88 -5.25 4.56
C ASN A 152 5.52 -6.21 3.41
N SER A 153 6.44 -6.40 2.46
CA SER A 153 6.32 -7.51 1.51
C SER A 153 6.34 -8.83 2.27
N ILE A 154 5.55 -9.80 1.82
CA ILE A 154 5.54 -11.20 2.32
C ILE A 154 6.96 -11.80 2.31
N PHE A 155 7.81 -11.30 1.41
CA PHE A 155 9.19 -11.72 1.26
C PHE A 155 10.16 -11.11 2.26
N ASP A 156 9.77 -10.08 3.01
CA ASP A 156 10.62 -9.35 3.96
C ASP A 156 10.42 -9.87 5.41
N THR A 157 9.48 -10.79 5.64
CA THR A 157 9.17 -11.36 6.96
C THR A 157 10.25 -12.34 7.45
N ASP A 158 10.97 -12.96 6.52
CA ASP A 158 12.07 -13.89 6.79
C ASP A 158 13.34 -13.36 6.11
N GLU A 159 14.19 -12.70 6.90
CA GLU A 159 15.39 -11.99 6.42
C GLU A 159 16.36 -12.91 5.66
N GLU A 160 16.43 -14.20 6.01
CA GLU A 160 17.26 -15.17 5.32
C GLU A 160 16.69 -15.53 3.94
N LYS A 161 15.38 -15.77 3.87
CA LYS A 161 14.68 -15.99 2.58
C LYS A 161 14.75 -14.74 1.70
N SER A 162 14.66 -13.53 2.26
CA SER A 162 14.80 -12.27 1.50
C SER A 162 16.19 -12.15 0.87
N LYS A 163 17.24 -12.40 1.66
CA LYS A 163 18.65 -12.33 1.21
C LYS A 163 18.94 -13.40 0.16
N LEU A 164 18.44 -14.62 0.35
CA LEU A 164 18.58 -15.70 -0.61
C LEU A 164 17.89 -15.38 -1.92
N LEU A 165 16.64 -14.90 -1.88
CA LEU A 165 15.88 -14.51 -3.06
C LEU A 165 16.61 -13.40 -3.83
N ALA A 166 17.10 -12.37 -3.14
CA ALA A 166 17.86 -11.29 -3.77
C ALA A 166 19.14 -11.80 -4.46
N ARG A 167 19.84 -12.76 -3.85
CA ARG A 167 21.03 -13.39 -4.45
C ARG A 167 20.68 -14.20 -5.70
N LEU A 168 19.61 -15.00 -5.64
CA LEU A 168 19.17 -15.83 -6.76
C LEU A 168 18.70 -14.98 -7.96
N LEU A 169 17.97 -13.90 -7.69
CA LEU A 169 17.50 -12.98 -8.74
C LEU A 169 18.64 -12.17 -9.39
N LYS A 170 19.75 -11.95 -8.67
CA LYS A 170 20.93 -11.25 -9.20
C LYS A 170 21.83 -12.16 -10.04
N SER A 171 21.63 -13.47 -10.01
CA SER A 171 22.42 -14.43 -10.78
C SER A 171 22.03 -14.44 -12.26
N SER A 172 23.01 -14.69 -13.12
CA SER A 172 22.80 -14.87 -14.56
C SER A 172 22.57 -16.33 -14.96
N HIS A 173 22.64 -17.26 -14.00
CA HIS A 173 22.46 -18.69 -14.26
C HIS A 173 20.97 -19.07 -14.29
N PRO A 174 20.52 -19.84 -15.30
CA PRO A 174 19.11 -20.23 -15.43
C PRO A 174 18.63 -21.09 -14.25
N GLU A 175 19.51 -21.87 -13.62
CA GLU A 175 19.18 -22.70 -12.46
C GLU A 175 18.84 -21.85 -11.22
N ASP A 176 19.58 -20.76 -10.99
CA ASP A 176 19.34 -19.85 -9.87
C ASP A 176 18.02 -19.09 -10.05
N LEU A 177 17.70 -18.69 -11.28
CA LEU A 177 16.41 -18.07 -11.61
C LEU A 177 15.24 -19.04 -11.41
N GLN A 178 15.43 -20.32 -11.75
CA GLN A 178 14.44 -21.36 -11.45
C GLN A 178 14.27 -21.58 -9.95
N ALA A 179 15.36 -21.56 -9.18
CA ALA A 179 15.31 -21.63 -7.73
C ALA A 179 14.59 -20.42 -7.12
N ALA A 180 14.83 -19.21 -7.64
CA ALA A 180 14.09 -18.00 -7.23
C ALA A 180 12.59 -18.15 -7.46
N ASN A 181 12.17 -18.64 -8.63
CA ASN A 181 10.75 -18.86 -8.95
C ASN A 181 10.09 -19.87 -8.01
N ARG A 182 10.78 -20.95 -7.66
CA ARG A 182 10.28 -21.94 -6.68
C ARG A 182 10.16 -21.34 -5.28
N LEU A 183 11.15 -20.55 -4.85
CA LEU A 183 11.13 -19.85 -3.57
C LEU A 183 9.95 -18.87 -3.50
N ILE A 184 9.72 -18.11 -4.57
CA ILE A 184 8.58 -17.19 -4.70
C ILE A 184 7.25 -17.94 -4.52
N GLN A 185 7.07 -19.06 -5.21
CA GLN A 185 5.85 -19.86 -5.10
C GLN A 185 5.66 -20.45 -3.69
N SER A 186 6.72 -20.91 -3.04
CA SER A 186 6.65 -21.45 -1.67
C SER A 186 6.19 -20.38 -0.68
N VAL A 187 6.82 -19.20 -0.72
CA VAL A 187 6.50 -18.10 0.18
C VAL A 187 5.07 -17.59 -0.01
N ILE A 188 4.60 -17.48 -1.26
CA ILE A 188 3.20 -17.11 -1.54
C ILE A 188 2.23 -18.15 -0.95
N LYS A 189 2.55 -19.44 -1.10
CA LYS A 189 1.70 -20.52 -0.58
C LYS A 189 1.67 -20.53 0.94
N GLU A 190 2.84 -20.39 1.59
CA GLU A 190 2.98 -20.30 3.05
C GLU A 190 2.15 -19.13 3.61
N GLU A 191 2.22 -17.96 2.96
CA GLU A 191 1.44 -16.80 3.39
C GLU A 191 -0.06 -16.98 3.19
N GLN A 192 -0.47 -17.60 2.08
CA GLN A 192 -1.88 -17.89 1.83
C GLN A 192 -2.45 -18.85 2.88
N GLU A 193 -1.68 -19.86 3.28
CA GLU A 193 -2.06 -20.80 4.35
C GLU A 193 -2.14 -20.09 5.71
N LYS A 194 -1.15 -19.26 6.04
CA LYS A 194 -1.13 -18.47 7.27
C LYS A 194 -2.30 -17.49 7.34
N SER A 195 -2.58 -16.76 6.26
CA SER A 195 -3.72 -15.85 6.15
C SER A 195 -5.06 -16.57 6.33
N ALA A 196 -5.22 -17.75 5.72
CA ALA A 196 -6.41 -18.58 5.90
C ALA A 196 -6.57 -19.07 7.35
N GLN A 197 -5.47 -19.43 8.02
CA GLN A 197 -5.48 -19.83 9.42
C GLN A 197 -5.89 -18.67 10.34
N VAL A 198 -5.31 -17.48 10.14
CA VAL A 198 -5.67 -16.26 10.88
C VAL A 198 -7.14 -15.91 10.66
N SER A 199 -7.63 -15.95 9.42
CA SER A 199 -9.03 -15.68 9.12
C SER A 199 -9.99 -16.66 9.83
N ARG A 200 -9.69 -17.97 9.81
CA ARG A 200 -10.49 -18.97 10.55
C ARG A 200 -10.50 -18.70 12.05
N ARG A 201 -9.35 -18.37 12.62
CA ARG A 201 -9.20 -18.03 14.05
C ARG A 201 -10.05 -16.83 14.41
N VAL A 202 -9.86 -15.70 13.73
CA VAL A 202 -10.59 -14.45 13.98
C VAL A 202 -12.09 -14.64 13.83
N ASN A 203 -12.56 -15.32 12.78
CA ASN A 203 -13.99 -15.58 12.57
C ASN A 203 -14.59 -16.41 13.71
N THR A 204 -13.89 -17.47 14.15
CA THR A 204 -14.36 -18.34 15.23
C THR A 204 -14.40 -17.60 16.57
N ILE A 205 -13.36 -16.79 16.87
CA ILE A 205 -13.31 -15.98 18.09
C ILE A 205 -14.41 -14.91 18.09
N SER A 206 -14.64 -14.26 16.95
CA SER A 206 -15.73 -13.28 16.80
C SER A 206 -17.09 -13.93 17.03
N GLU A 207 -17.33 -15.10 16.42
CA GLU A 207 -18.57 -15.86 16.62
C GLU A 207 -18.76 -16.24 18.10
N VAL A 208 -17.71 -16.71 18.78
CA VAL A 208 -17.77 -17.00 20.22
C VAL A 208 -18.11 -15.75 21.02
N SER A 209 -17.45 -14.62 20.74
CA SER A 209 -17.68 -13.36 21.45
C SER A 209 -19.11 -12.85 21.28
N GLU A 210 -19.66 -12.92 20.07
CA GLU A 210 -21.03 -12.51 19.78
C GLU A 210 -22.06 -13.41 20.48
N ASN A 211 -21.88 -14.73 20.41
CA ASN A 211 -22.79 -15.67 21.06
C ASN A 211 -22.74 -15.56 22.59
N VAL A 212 -21.55 -15.44 23.19
CA VAL A 212 -21.38 -15.24 24.63
C VAL A 212 -22.07 -13.96 25.08
N LYS A 213 -21.81 -12.83 24.39
CA LYS A 213 -22.43 -11.54 24.74
C LYS A 213 -23.96 -11.61 24.71
N ARG A 214 -24.55 -12.17 23.65
CA ARG A 214 -26.00 -12.30 23.54
C ARG A 214 -26.58 -13.27 24.58
N MET A 215 -25.85 -14.33 24.91
CA MET A 215 -26.25 -15.28 25.94
C MET A 215 -26.24 -14.62 27.32
N ASP A 216 -25.22 -13.81 27.64
CA ASP A 216 -25.14 -13.06 28.90
C ASP A 216 -26.28 -12.03 29.02
N GLU A 217 -26.61 -11.31 27.94
CA GLU A 217 -27.74 -10.37 27.91
C GLU A 217 -29.08 -11.06 28.20
N LEU A 218 -29.33 -12.21 27.57
CA LEU A 218 -30.55 -12.99 27.80
C LEU A 218 -30.58 -13.62 29.20
N LEU A 219 -29.45 -14.09 29.72
CA LEU A 219 -29.36 -14.63 31.08
C LEU A 219 -29.63 -13.56 32.15
N GLU A 220 -29.22 -12.32 31.92
CA GLU A 220 -29.53 -11.22 32.82
C GLU A 220 -31.04 -10.92 32.85
N ASN A 221 -31.69 -10.90 31.68
CA ASN A 221 -33.15 -10.77 31.59
C ASN A 221 -33.88 -11.97 32.22
N TYR A 222 -33.28 -13.17 32.16
CA TYR A 222 -33.78 -14.37 32.84
C TYR A 222 -33.84 -14.17 34.35
N ARG A 223 -32.75 -13.68 34.95
CA ARG A 223 -32.67 -13.44 36.40
C ARG A 223 -33.72 -12.42 36.87
N ARG A 224 -34.09 -11.47 36.00
CA ARG A 224 -35.13 -10.47 36.25
C ARG A 224 -36.57 -10.98 36.03
N HIS A 225 -36.73 -12.22 35.56
CA HIS A 225 -38.02 -12.82 35.19
C HIS A 225 -38.75 -12.05 34.05
N GLU A 226 -37.98 -11.42 33.16
CA GLU A 226 -38.50 -10.56 32.07
C GLU A 226 -38.44 -11.24 30.69
N LEU A 227 -38.13 -12.54 30.63
CA LEU A 227 -37.97 -13.25 29.35
C LEU A 227 -39.29 -13.71 28.73
N SER A 228 -39.39 -13.52 27.41
CA SER A 228 -40.43 -14.11 26.57
C SER A 228 -40.11 -15.58 26.23
N SER A 229 -41.14 -16.35 25.86
CA SER A 229 -40.99 -17.72 25.33
C SER A 229 -40.05 -17.78 24.13
N ALA A 230 -40.10 -16.77 23.25
CA ALA A 230 -39.22 -16.70 22.07
C ALA A 230 -37.74 -16.48 22.45
N ASP A 231 -37.49 -15.74 23.52
CA ASP A 231 -36.14 -15.50 24.02
C ASP A 231 -35.58 -16.73 24.74
N GLN A 232 -36.44 -17.54 25.37
CA GLN A 232 -36.05 -18.80 25.99
C GLN A 232 -35.60 -19.84 24.93
N GLU A 233 -36.34 -19.94 23.80
CA GLU A 233 -35.91 -20.76 22.65
C GLU A 233 -34.59 -20.25 22.05
N THR A 234 -34.45 -18.93 21.93
CA THR A 234 -33.22 -18.29 21.44
C THR A 234 -32.04 -18.59 22.36
N LEU A 235 -32.23 -18.51 23.67
CA LEU A 235 -31.20 -18.81 24.66
C LEU A 235 -30.77 -20.28 24.59
N GLN A 236 -31.71 -21.21 24.44
CA GLN A 236 -31.41 -22.63 24.26
C GLN A 236 -30.63 -22.90 22.97
N ALA A 237 -30.99 -22.23 21.86
CA ALA A 237 -30.27 -22.33 20.61
C ALA A 237 -28.84 -21.78 20.71
N LEU A 238 -28.65 -20.65 21.40
CA LEU A 238 -27.33 -20.08 21.69
C LEU A 238 -26.48 -21.03 22.53
N PHE A 239 -27.04 -21.64 23.58
CA PHE A 239 -26.34 -22.64 24.39
C PHE A 239 -25.83 -23.82 23.53
N GLN A 240 -26.68 -24.38 22.67
CA GLN A 240 -26.28 -25.47 21.78
C GLN A 240 -25.20 -25.05 20.78
N ARG A 241 -25.25 -23.80 20.28
CA ARG A 241 -24.23 -23.25 19.39
C ARG A 241 -22.89 -23.08 20.12
N CYS A 242 -22.92 -22.53 21.33
CA CYS A 242 -21.76 -22.38 22.20
C CYS A 242 -21.10 -23.74 22.53
N GLU A 243 -21.87 -24.79 22.83
CA GLU A 243 -21.33 -26.14 23.04
C GLU A 243 -20.62 -26.69 21.79
N LYS A 244 -21.13 -26.40 20.58
CA LYS A 244 -20.49 -26.81 19.31
C LYS A 244 -19.21 -26.04 18.98
N LEU A 245 -19.04 -24.83 19.53
CA LEU A 245 -17.84 -24.00 19.30
C LEU A 245 -16.63 -24.47 20.14
N ARG A 246 -16.85 -25.13 21.29
CA ARG A 246 -15.76 -25.64 22.14
C ARG A 246 -14.77 -26.56 21.41
N PRO A 247 -15.21 -27.64 20.70
CA PRO A 247 -14.28 -28.49 19.95
C PRO A 247 -13.52 -27.76 18.84
N LEU A 248 -14.12 -26.70 18.27
CA LEU A 248 -13.47 -25.88 17.23
C LEU A 248 -12.35 -25.03 17.84
N LEU A 249 -12.60 -24.37 18.97
CA LEU A 249 -11.56 -23.65 19.71
C LEU A 249 -10.42 -24.57 20.15
N PHE A 250 -10.73 -25.79 20.60
CA PHE A 250 -9.70 -26.77 20.97
C PHE A 250 -8.83 -27.17 19.76
N ARG A 251 -9.45 -27.38 18.59
CA ARG A 251 -8.70 -27.66 17.35
C ARG A 251 -7.81 -26.48 16.97
N LEU A 252 -8.34 -25.26 17.00
CA LEU A 252 -7.57 -24.04 16.72
C LEU A 252 -6.40 -23.87 17.69
N ALA A 253 -6.58 -24.18 18.98
CA ALA A 253 -5.52 -24.11 19.97
C ALA A 253 -4.37 -25.08 19.65
N ASN A 254 -4.70 -26.32 19.24
CA ASN A 254 -3.70 -27.30 18.81
C ASN A 254 -2.96 -26.89 17.53
N GLU A 255 -3.63 -26.19 16.62
CA GLU A 255 -3.03 -25.65 15.39
C GLU A 255 -2.14 -24.41 15.67
N ALA A 256 -2.42 -23.67 16.75
CA ALA A 256 -1.74 -22.43 17.11
C ALA A 256 -0.60 -22.62 18.15
N VAL A 257 -0.17 -23.85 18.44
CA VAL A 257 0.84 -24.12 19.49
C VAL A 257 2.17 -23.38 19.26
N ALA A 258 2.52 -23.09 18.01
CA ALA A 258 3.74 -22.36 17.65
C ALA A 258 3.58 -20.82 17.71
N ASP A 259 2.37 -20.30 17.92
CA ASP A 259 2.04 -18.88 17.95
C ASP A 259 1.40 -18.54 19.31
N GLU A 260 2.24 -18.07 20.25
CA GLU A 260 1.82 -17.81 21.63
C GLU A 260 0.69 -16.78 21.72
N GLU A 261 0.70 -15.77 20.86
CA GLU A 261 -0.32 -14.72 20.82
C GLU A 261 -1.66 -15.27 20.32
N ALA A 262 -1.62 -16.02 19.20
CA ALA A 262 -2.81 -16.68 18.69
C ALA A 262 -3.39 -17.69 19.70
N LEU A 263 -2.53 -18.46 20.37
CA LEU A 263 -2.93 -19.41 21.39
C LEU A 263 -3.59 -18.70 22.58
N ALA A 264 -3.01 -17.61 23.07
CA ALA A 264 -3.57 -16.82 24.16
C ALA A 264 -4.98 -16.28 23.85
N GLU A 265 -5.19 -15.75 22.64
CA GLU A 265 -6.51 -15.28 22.20
C GLU A 265 -7.56 -16.42 22.16
N ILE A 266 -7.17 -17.59 21.65
CA ILE A 266 -8.06 -18.76 21.58
C ILE A 266 -8.44 -19.26 22.98
N LEU A 267 -7.47 -19.33 23.89
CA LEU A 267 -7.71 -19.73 25.27
C LEU A 267 -8.62 -18.73 25.99
N GLN A 268 -8.39 -17.44 25.81
CA GLN A 268 -9.26 -16.40 26.38
C GLN A 268 -10.71 -16.52 25.86
N ALA A 269 -10.89 -16.78 24.56
CA ALA A 269 -12.22 -17.01 23.99
C ALA A 269 -12.87 -18.28 24.58
N ASN A 270 -12.10 -19.34 24.79
CA ASN A 270 -12.58 -20.59 25.39
C ASN A 270 -13.00 -20.40 26.86
N ASP A 271 -12.23 -19.64 27.64
CA ASP A 271 -12.56 -19.33 29.04
C ASP A 271 -13.88 -18.57 29.14
N LYS A 272 -14.07 -17.53 28.30
CA LYS A 272 -15.33 -16.77 28.22
C LYS A 272 -16.50 -17.67 27.84
N LEU A 273 -16.32 -18.51 26.81
CA LEU A 273 -17.34 -19.47 26.37
C LEU A 273 -17.71 -20.44 27.49
N SER A 274 -16.71 -20.97 28.20
CA SER A 274 -16.90 -21.93 29.28
C SER A 274 -17.56 -21.30 30.50
N GLN A 275 -17.22 -20.06 30.83
CA GLN A 275 -17.89 -19.29 31.88
C GLN A 275 -19.36 -19.08 31.54
N ALA A 276 -19.68 -18.62 30.33
CA ALA A 276 -21.04 -18.34 29.92
C ALA A 276 -21.92 -19.61 29.89
N LEU A 277 -21.37 -20.73 29.41
CA LEU A 277 -22.02 -22.04 29.46
C LEU A 277 -22.26 -22.50 30.91
N GLY A 278 -21.33 -22.22 31.82
CA GLY A 278 -21.48 -22.49 33.25
C GLY A 278 -22.60 -21.66 33.88
N GLN A 279 -22.68 -20.37 33.55
CA GLN A 279 -23.75 -19.49 34.03
C GLN A 279 -25.12 -19.95 33.55
N TYR A 280 -25.27 -20.33 32.29
CA TYR A 280 -26.51 -20.89 31.76
C TYR A 280 -26.94 -22.12 32.55
N ARG A 281 -26.02 -23.08 32.78
CA ARG A 281 -26.32 -24.30 33.53
C ARG A 281 -26.76 -24.00 34.96
N GLN A 282 -26.14 -23.03 35.63
CA GLN A 282 -26.53 -22.64 36.99
C GLN A 282 -27.93 -22.02 37.02
N VAL A 283 -28.23 -21.07 36.13
CA VAL A 283 -29.51 -20.36 36.10
C VAL A 283 -30.67 -21.29 35.74
N VAL A 284 -30.45 -22.22 34.80
CA VAL A 284 -31.47 -23.19 34.39
C VAL A 284 -31.62 -24.33 35.40
N ALA A 285 -30.55 -24.77 36.07
CA ALA A 285 -30.62 -25.82 37.11
C ALA A 285 -31.13 -25.31 38.47
N SER A 286 -31.20 -23.99 38.69
CA SER A 286 -31.81 -23.39 39.89
C SER A 286 -33.34 -23.28 39.83
N GLN A 287 -33.97 -23.84 38.80
CA GLN A 287 -35.41 -24.08 38.71
C GLN A 287 -35.76 -25.52 39.07
#